data_AF-A0A2U1JM57-F1
#
_entry.id   AF-A0A2U1JM57-F1
#
_cell.length_a   1.000
_cell.length_b   1.000
_cell.length_c   1.000
_cell.angle_alpha   90.00
_cell.angle_beta   90.00
_cell.angle_gamma   90.00
#
_symmetry.space_group_name_H-M   'P 1'
#
loop_
_entity.id
_entity.type
_entity.pdbx_description
1 polymer ?
#
loop_
_entity_poly.entity_id
_entity_poly.type
_entity_poly.pdbx_seq_one_letter_code
_entity_poly.pdbx_strand_id
1 'polypeptide(L)' 'EVAFLANNPGLWMDHCHNLDHALRGMTMHVAYENVYTPFAIGTETGNSPE' A
#
# COMPACT_ATOMS: atom_id res chain seq x y z
N GLU A 1 -1.77 -19.64 -0.17
CA GLU A 1 -1.85 -18.87 -1.42
C GLU A 1 -3.07 -17.98 -1.36
N VAL A 2 -2.94 -16.74 -1.82
CA VAL A 2 -4.04 -15.76 -1.89
C VAL A 2 -4.02 -15.20 -3.30
N ALA A 3 -5.17 -15.18 -3.96
CA ALA A 3 -5.36 -14.63 -5.29
C ALA A 3 -6.60 -13.74 -5.31
N PHE A 4 -6.53 -12.63 -6.03
CA PHE A 4 -7.66 -11.72 -6.20
C PHE A 4 -7.66 -11.11 -7.59
N LEU A 5 -8.85 -10.76 -8.08
CA LEU A 5 -9.01 -9.95 -9.28
C LEU A 5 -9.12 -8.49 -8.86
N ALA A 6 -8.11 -7.68 -9.20
CA ALA A 6 -8.17 -6.23 -9.03
C ALA A 6 -9.11 -5.62 -10.08
N ASN A 7 -10.41 -5.57 -9.78
CA ASN A 7 -11.46 -5.12 -10.71
C ASN A 7 -11.81 -3.63 -10.58
N ASN A 8 -11.00 -2.85 -9.86
CA ASN A 8 -11.08 -1.39 -9.78
C ASN A 8 -9.69 -0.76 -10.00
N PRO A 9 -9.62 0.40 -10.67
CA PRO A 9 -8.37 1.09 -10.91
C PRO A 9 -7.81 1.65 -9.60
N GLY A 10 -6.50 1.51 -9.40
CA GLY A 10 -5.82 2.08 -8.25
C GLY A 10 -4.51 1.37 -7.93
N LEU A 11 -3.76 2.00 -7.03
CA LEU A 11 -2.69 1.33 -6.29
C LEU A 11 -3.33 0.58 -5.12
N TRP A 12 -2.89 -0.65 -4.89
CA TRP A 12 -3.34 -1.46 -3.77
C TRP A 12 -2.22 -1.59 -2.75
N MET A 13 -2.60 -1.75 -1.48
CA MET A 13 -1.66 -1.95 -0.39
C MET A 13 -2.16 -3.07 0.50
N ASP A 14 -1.31 -4.07 0.69
CA ASP A 14 -1.50 -5.13 1.65
C ASP A 14 -0.62 -4.83 2.87
N HIS A 15 -1.17 -4.97 4.07
CA HIS A 15 -0.41 -4.87 5.32
C HIS A 15 -0.70 -6.05 6.25
N CYS A 16 0.09 -6.17 7.31
CA CYS A 16 -0.28 -7.05 8.40
C CYS A 16 -1.38 -6.43 9.25
N HIS A 17 -2.39 -7.23 9.61
CA HIS A 17 -3.39 -6.83 10.60
C HIS A 17 -2.84 -6.78 12.04
N ASN A 18 -1.59 -7.21 12.26
CA ASN A 18 -0.85 -6.85 13.47
C ASN A 18 -0.10 -5.54 13.21
N LEU A 19 -0.57 -4.47 13.85
CA LEU A 19 -0.05 -3.12 13.61
C LEU A 19 1.42 -2.96 14.02
N ASP A 20 1.91 -3.67 15.05
CA ASP A 20 3.35 -3.64 15.38
C ASP A 20 4.21 -4.24 14.27
N HIS A 21 3.68 -5.21 13.52
CA HIS A 21 4.38 -5.77 12.37
C HIS A 21 4.28 -4.84 11.14
N ALA A 22 3.11 -4.24 10.90
CA ALA A 22 2.92 -3.27 9.81
C ALA A 22 3.87 -2.06 9.96
N LEU A 23 3.93 -1.50 11.18
CA LEU A 23 4.88 -0.45 11.60
C LEU A 23 6.35 -0.79 11.31
N ARG A 24 6.70 -2.08 11.38
CA ARG A 24 8.06 -2.58 11.13
C ARG A 24 8.32 -2.91 9.66
N GLY A 25 7.39 -2.58 8.77
CA GLY A 25 7.55 -2.71 7.33
C GLY A 25 6.92 -3.97 6.73
N MET A 26 6.02 -4.68 7.43
CA MET A 26 5.19 -5.71 6.80
C MET A 26 4.05 -5.09 5.98
N THR A 27 4.45 -4.36 4.94
CA THR A 27 3.59 -3.65 4.00
C THR A 27 4.08 -3.94 2.58
N MET A 28 3.15 -4.13 1.65
CA MET A 28 3.42 -4.37 0.23
C MET A 28 2.48 -3.51 -0.62
N HIS A 29 3.00 -2.93 -1.70
CA HIS A 29 2.19 -2.22 -2.68
C HIS A 29 2.09 -3.03 -3.98
N VAL A 30 0.90 -3.06 -4.57
CA VAL A 30 0.65 -3.56 -5.93
C VAL A 30 0.35 -2.37 -6.82
N ALA A 31 1.26 -2.10 -7.74
CA ALA A 31 1.16 -1.03 -8.72
C ALA A 31 1.05 -1.61 -10.13
N TYR A 32 0.25 -0.95 -10.97
CA TYR A 32 0.07 -1.30 -12.37
C TYR A 32 0.69 -0.23 -13.25
N GLU A 33 1.18 -0.62 -14.42
CA GLU A 33 1.70 0.33 -15.40
C GLU A 33 0.64 1.37 -15.76
N ASN A 34 1.06 2.64 -15.87
CA ASN A 34 0.19 3.78 -16.17
C ASN A 34 -0.90 4.10 -15.13
N VAL A 35 -0.85 3.49 -13.94
CA VAL A 35 -1.70 3.86 -12.79
C VAL A 35 -0.85 4.64 -11.79
N TYR A 36 -1.26 5.87 -11.47
CA TYR A 36 -0.54 6.77 -10.58
C TYR A 36 -1.49 7.60 -9.73
N THR A 37 -0.97 8.23 -8.68
CA THR A 37 -1.73 9.14 -7.81
C THR A 37 -1.01 10.49 -7.72
N PRO A 38 -1.71 11.60 -7.44
CA PRO A 38 -1.07 12.88 -7.17
C PRO A 38 -0.50 12.98 -5.75
N PHE A 39 -0.66 11.95 -4.91
CA PHE A 39 -0.17 11.92 -3.54
C PHE A 39 1.28 11.44 -3.48
N ALA A 40 2.07 12.08 -2.63
CA ALA A 40 3.44 11.67 -2.33
C ALA A 40 3.46 10.49 -1.34
N ILE A 41 4.57 9.73 -1.33
CA ILE A 41 4.83 8.63 -0.41
C ILE A 41 6.08 8.98 0.40
N GLY A 42 6.08 8.65 1.69
CA GLY A 42 7.24 8.81 2.56
C GLY A 42 6.98 9.76 3.72
N THR A 43 8.00 9.93 4.56
CA THR A 43 7.93 10.65 5.83
C THR A 43 7.73 12.16 5.67
N GLU A 44 8.05 12.72 4.51
CA GLU A 44 7.87 14.15 4.20
C GLU A 44 6.40 14.57 4.08
N THR A 45 5.49 13.61 3.90
CA THR A 45 4.06 13.89 3.70
C THR A 45 3.31 14.22 4.99
N GLY A 46 3.91 13.98 6.16
CA GLY A 46 3.25 14.06 7.46
C GLY A 46 2.22 12.95 7.72
N ASN A 47 1.88 12.14 6.71
CA ASN A 47 1.10 10.92 6.86
C ASN A 47 2.06 9.76 7.11
N SER A 48 1.96 9.17 8.30
CA SER A 48 2.56 7.87 8.62
C SER A 48 1.42 6.86 8.75
N PRO A 49 0.97 6.23 7.66
CA PRO A 49 0.08 5.08 7.76
C PRO A 49 0.81 3.95 8.50
N GLU A 50 0.09 3.29 9.41
CA GLU A 50 0.53 2.28 10.39
C GLU A 50 1.97 2.44 10.88
#